data_AF-A0A1X7UMG2-F1
#
_entry.id   AF-A0A1X7UMG2-F1
#
_cell.length_a   1.000
_cell.length_b   1.000
_cell.length_c   1.000
_cell.angle_alpha   90.00
_cell.angle_beta   90.00
_cell.angle_gamma   90.00
#
_symmetry.space_group_name_H-M   'P 1'
#
loop_
_entity.id
_entity.type
_entity.pdbx_description
1 polymer ?
#
loop_
_entity_poly.entity_id
_entity_poly.type
_entity_poly.pdbx_seq_one_letter_code
_entity_poly.pdbx_strand_id
1 'polypeptide(L)'
;MADERIQDHPYHPHPLIKKDTRLLYKEFGSRWKCDICQRSFDGRSDNSTHQYAYHCTQCKRPDYFDCCEDCFRGYTHSFHTHRLKPAQSNVCHSKTKGVWSCDACRRVFGISNNQTNYHCEKCDVDLCTDCFKGKWRHALHQDGSHTLYPIDPRIEYRHYKSWSCEACNKEGTHGDKLWLLYHCKQCDEDICDTCFKGTKHHQHQHGLVEKERGEDFKNCSVCSLQIYSQFYYSCRFPSCRFYMCSECFQAPPKPHPLHPAHPLHLSDPLTVYPDVGGAWHCDNCKRSTTNPLAKMHHCQVCEFDLCDICFRTDSPKATPTLWPHPPTSAPPVSQQHKFFASKEQYQRPYVRPITHFIPSPPTSIPAPMLCRICGLATARLTPTHNGRGHSEALYCQECAKTVLEAGETCYKCGQVPDGMKML
;
A
#
# COMPACT_ATOMS: atom_id res chain seq x y z
N MET A 1 13.26 35.01 30.53
CA MET A 1 12.18 34.28 29.81
C MET A 1 12.82 33.08 29.14
N ALA A 2 12.14 31.93 29.06
CA ALA A 2 12.70 30.79 28.33
C ALA A 2 12.64 31.03 26.82
N ASP A 3 13.68 30.62 26.11
CA ASP A 3 13.87 30.79 24.68
C ASP A 3 12.79 30.02 23.88
N GLU A 4 11.85 30.74 23.25
CA GLU A 4 10.77 30.15 22.43
C GLU A 4 11.31 29.65 21.09
N ARG A 5 12.13 28.58 21.14
CA ARG A 5 12.80 28.02 19.97
C ARG A 5 11.80 27.47 18.95
N ILE A 6 11.60 28.28 17.92
CA ILE A 6 11.08 27.91 16.60
C ILE A 6 11.86 26.69 16.11
N GLN A 7 11.17 25.58 15.82
CA GLN A 7 11.78 24.32 15.38
C GLN A 7 10.91 23.61 14.33
N ASP A 8 11.56 23.05 13.31
CA ASP A 8 10.89 22.33 12.22
C ASP A 8 10.48 20.90 12.62
N HIS A 9 9.52 20.32 11.90
CA HIS A 9 9.03 18.96 12.15
C HIS A 9 8.66 18.26 10.83
N PRO A 10 9.11 17.02 10.55
CA PRO A 10 8.96 16.37 9.23
C PRO A 10 7.53 15.92 8.88
N TYR A 11 6.55 16.29 9.72
CA TYR A 11 5.12 16.09 9.49
C TYR A 11 4.39 17.38 9.08
N HIS A 12 5.03 18.56 9.18
CA HIS A 12 4.37 19.84 8.94
C HIS A 12 5.34 20.85 8.30
N PRO A 13 4.97 21.55 7.21
CA PRO A 13 5.90 22.41 6.47
C PRO A 13 6.24 23.73 7.18
N HIS A 14 5.52 24.11 8.23
CA HIS A 14 5.81 25.31 9.02
C HIS A 14 6.53 24.97 10.33
N PRO A 15 7.42 25.85 10.84
CA PRO A 15 8.00 25.70 12.16
C PRO A 15 6.97 25.71 13.29
N LEU A 16 7.26 24.97 14.36
CA LEU A 16 6.41 24.85 15.56
C LEU A 16 7.05 25.55 16.75
N ILE A 17 6.22 26.06 17.66
CA ILE A 17 6.64 26.73 18.91
C ILE A 17 5.96 26.04 20.10
N LYS A 18 6.71 25.73 21.16
CA LYS A 18 6.12 25.14 22.38
C LYS A 18 5.28 26.19 23.12
N LYS A 19 3.97 25.96 23.26
CA LYS A 19 2.99 26.89 23.84
C LYS A 19 2.13 26.22 24.92
N ASP A 20 1.70 27.01 25.91
CA ASP A 20 0.79 26.58 26.97
C ASP A 20 -0.64 26.42 26.42
N THR A 21 -1.16 25.20 26.49
CA THR A 21 -2.46 24.82 25.92
C THR A 21 -3.64 25.33 26.74
N ARG A 22 -3.43 25.72 28.00
CA ARG A 22 -4.42 26.40 28.83
C ARG A 22 -4.68 27.82 28.35
N LEU A 23 -3.69 28.44 27.69
CA LEU A 23 -3.81 29.76 27.06
C LEU A 23 -4.40 29.64 25.66
N LEU A 24 -3.85 28.76 24.81
CA LEU A 24 -4.35 28.56 23.43
C LEU A 24 -5.80 28.06 23.37
N TYR A 25 -6.15 27.09 24.22
CA TYR A 25 -7.44 26.38 24.17
C TYR A 25 -8.36 26.73 25.34
N LYS A 26 -8.21 27.93 25.92
CA LYS A 26 -9.06 28.42 27.01
C LYS A 26 -10.55 28.33 26.70
N GLU A 27 -10.95 28.68 25.48
CA GLU A 27 -12.33 28.60 24.96
C GLU A 27 -12.88 27.16 24.97
N PHE A 28 -12.01 26.17 24.75
CA PHE A 28 -12.33 24.74 24.69
C PHE A 28 -12.05 24.03 26.02
N GLY A 29 -11.97 24.79 27.12
CA GLY A 29 -11.70 24.27 28.45
C GLY A 29 -10.31 23.65 28.60
N SER A 30 -9.31 24.13 27.85
CA SER A 30 -7.93 23.62 27.78
C SER A 30 -7.77 22.23 27.15
N ARG A 31 -8.80 21.70 26.48
CA ARG A 31 -8.70 20.43 25.75
C ARG A 31 -8.18 20.64 24.34
N TRP A 32 -7.27 19.78 23.91
CA TRP A 32 -6.64 19.82 22.59
C TRP A 32 -6.34 18.40 22.09
N LYS A 33 -5.87 18.28 20.85
CA LYS A 33 -5.58 17.00 20.19
C LYS A 33 -4.26 17.12 19.44
N CYS A 34 -3.43 16.08 19.47
CA CYS A 34 -2.22 16.04 18.66
C CYS A 34 -2.55 15.54 17.25
N ASP A 35 -2.29 16.32 16.22
CA ASP A 35 -2.65 15.98 14.83
C ASP A 35 -1.86 14.80 14.27
N ILE A 36 -0.72 14.46 14.89
CA ILE A 36 0.11 13.32 14.51
C ILE A 36 -0.41 12.01 15.10
N CYS A 37 -0.52 11.92 16.44
CA CYS A 37 -0.95 10.66 17.09
C CYS A 37 -2.45 10.57 17.35
N GLN A 38 -3.21 11.63 17.05
CA GLN A 38 -4.67 11.74 17.22
C GLN A 38 -5.17 11.50 18.67
N ARG A 39 -4.28 11.46 19.66
CA ARG A 39 -4.62 11.46 21.09
C ARG A 39 -5.13 12.84 21.51
N SER A 40 -6.20 12.84 22.31
CA SER A 40 -6.72 14.02 23.00
C SER A 40 -6.01 14.21 24.34
N PHE A 41 -5.80 15.46 24.73
CA PHE A 41 -5.11 15.86 25.96
C PHE A 41 -5.94 16.91 26.71
N ASP A 42 -5.87 16.88 28.04
CA ASP A 42 -6.44 17.93 28.89
C ASP A 42 -5.30 18.77 29.49
N GLY A 43 -5.19 20.03 29.04
CA GLY A 43 -4.15 20.96 29.48
C GLY A 43 -4.24 21.37 30.96
N ARG A 44 -5.30 20.96 31.68
CA ARG A 44 -5.40 21.11 33.14
C ARG A 44 -4.75 19.97 33.92
N SER A 45 -4.32 18.90 33.25
CA SER A 45 -3.68 17.75 33.88
C SER A 45 -2.34 18.13 34.53
N ASP A 46 -2.06 17.58 35.72
CA ASP A 46 -0.77 17.75 36.41
C ASP A 46 0.42 17.17 35.64
N ASN A 47 0.17 16.29 34.66
CA ASN A 47 1.20 15.85 33.73
C ASN A 47 1.63 17.02 32.83
N SER A 48 2.85 17.51 33.03
CA SER A 48 3.43 18.62 32.28
C SER A 48 3.47 18.39 30.76
N THR A 49 3.52 17.14 30.27
CA THR A 49 3.49 16.87 28.82
C THR A 49 2.12 17.07 28.17
N HIS A 50 1.05 17.22 28.98
CA HIS A 50 -0.30 17.56 28.50
C HIS A 50 -0.53 19.08 28.49
N GLN A 51 0.19 19.84 29.32
CA GLN A 51 0.04 21.30 29.46
C GLN A 51 0.60 22.07 28.26
N TYR A 52 1.50 21.47 27.47
CA TYR A 52 2.16 22.13 26.34
C TYR A 52 1.99 21.36 25.03
N ALA A 53 1.77 22.11 23.95
CA ALA A 53 1.79 21.62 22.56
C ALA A 53 2.89 22.34 21.78
N TYR A 54 3.45 21.68 20.76
CA TYR A 54 4.26 22.31 19.73
C TYR A 54 3.31 22.77 18.62
N HIS A 55 2.96 24.06 18.67
CA HIS A 55 1.88 24.69 17.93
C HIS A 55 2.41 25.44 16.69
N CYS A 56 1.72 25.31 15.57
CA CYS A 56 1.99 26.11 14.36
C CYS A 56 1.23 27.46 14.41
N THR A 57 1.96 28.55 14.55
CA THR A 57 1.40 29.92 14.56
C THR A 57 1.09 30.49 13.17
N GLN A 58 1.51 29.82 12.09
CA GLN A 58 1.26 30.25 10.71
C GLN A 58 -0.08 29.73 10.18
N CYS A 59 -0.47 28.53 10.62
CA CYS A 59 -1.80 27.97 10.41
C CYS A 59 -2.90 28.80 11.11
N LYS A 60 -4.12 28.76 10.56
CA LYS A 60 -5.30 29.45 11.10
C LYS A 60 -6.46 28.45 11.18
N ARG A 61 -7.46 28.71 12.03
CA ARG A 61 -8.68 27.87 12.10
C ARG A 61 -9.32 27.73 10.70
N PRO A 62 -9.78 26.52 10.31
CA PRO A 62 -9.82 25.29 11.10
C PRO A 62 -8.47 24.55 11.20
N ASP A 63 -7.54 24.79 10.29
CA ASP A 63 -6.35 23.99 10.01
C ASP A 63 -5.16 24.23 10.96
N TYR A 64 -5.41 24.46 12.25
CA TYR A 64 -4.34 24.48 13.25
C TYR A 64 -3.58 23.14 13.27
N PHE A 65 -2.30 23.21 13.63
CA PHE A 65 -1.45 22.03 13.78
C PHE A 65 -0.78 22.03 15.15
N ASP A 66 -1.13 21.03 15.96
CA ASP A 66 -0.56 20.78 17.28
C ASP A 66 0.14 19.43 17.33
N CYS A 67 1.41 19.44 17.75
CA CYS A 67 2.20 18.24 17.97
C CYS A 67 2.48 18.06 19.48
N CYS A 68 2.20 16.88 20.04
CA CYS A 68 2.57 16.58 21.42
C CYS A 68 4.06 16.23 21.56
N GLU A 69 4.59 16.38 22.78
CA GLU A 69 6.03 16.28 23.03
C GLU A 69 6.65 14.92 22.64
N ASP A 70 5.89 13.82 22.75
CA ASP A 70 6.31 12.49 22.25
C ASP A 70 6.54 12.49 20.74
N CYS A 71 5.55 12.99 19.98
CA CYS A 71 5.60 13.01 18.53
C CYS A 71 6.68 13.97 18.03
N PHE A 72 6.82 15.12 18.70
CA PHE A 72 7.80 16.14 18.36
C PHE A 72 9.24 15.67 18.59
N ARG A 73 9.53 15.07 19.75
CA ARG A 73 10.86 14.54 20.08
C ARG A 73 11.19 13.28 19.28
N GLY A 74 10.18 12.56 18.78
CA GLY A 74 10.32 11.27 18.13
C GLY A 74 10.60 10.13 19.12
N TYR A 75 10.52 8.91 18.63
CA TYR A 75 10.51 7.67 19.42
C TYR A 75 11.79 6.86 19.20
N THR A 76 12.29 6.22 20.24
CA THR A 76 13.33 5.18 20.14
C THR A 76 12.73 3.87 19.62
N HIS A 77 13.46 3.12 18.78
CA HIS A 77 12.99 1.85 18.21
C HIS A 77 14.15 0.86 18.09
N SER A 78 13.94 -0.44 18.33
CA SER A 78 15.01 -1.45 18.39
C SER A 78 15.69 -1.76 17.04
N PHE A 79 15.07 -1.36 15.92
CA PHE A 79 15.72 -1.31 14.60
C PHE A 79 16.77 -0.19 14.45
N HIS A 80 16.73 0.87 15.27
CA HIS A 80 17.51 2.09 14.97
C HIS A 80 17.91 2.93 16.19
N THR A 81 19.18 3.35 16.23
CA THR A 81 19.80 4.05 17.38
C THR A 81 19.30 5.47 17.60
N HIS A 82 18.89 6.18 16.55
CA HIS A 82 18.34 7.53 16.66
C HIS A 82 16.81 7.50 16.85
N ARG A 83 16.26 8.62 17.34
CA ARG A 83 14.80 8.80 17.41
C ARG A 83 14.21 8.92 16.01
N LEU A 84 13.13 8.18 15.77
CA LEU A 84 12.29 8.25 14.58
C LEU A 84 11.10 9.17 14.85
N LYS A 85 10.93 10.23 14.05
CA LYS A 85 9.74 11.09 14.12
C LYS A 85 8.70 10.58 13.12
N PRO A 86 7.39 10.62 13.44
CA PRO A 86 6.36 10.50 12.41
C PRO A 86 6.54 11.62 11.38
N ALA A 87 6.52 11.27 10.09
CA ALA A 87 6.70 12.18 8.98
C ALA A 87 5.56 12.05 7.96
N GLN A 88 5.38 13.08 7.12
CA GLN A 88 4.57 12.99 5.91
C GLN A 88 5.50 12.72 4.73
N SER A 89 5.16 11.72 3.91
CA SER A 89 6.06 11.23 2.86
C SER A 89 6.37 12.29 1.79
N ASN A 90 5.41 13.16 1.45
CA ASN A 90 5.61 14.29 0.54
C ASN A 90 6.57 15.37 1.10
N VAL A 91 6.73 15.48 2.43
CA VAL A 91 7.62 16.45 3.09
C VAL A 91 9.06 15.92 3.11
N CYS A 92 9.29 14.76 3.72
CA CYS A 92 10.63 14.16 3.81
C CYS A 92 11.14 13.66 2.44
N HIS A 93 10.31 12.93 1.70
CA HIS A 93 10.67 12.33 0.39
C HIS A 93 10.27 13.21 -0.80
N SER A 94 10.37 14.53 -0.63
CA SER A 94 10.03 15.52 -1.68
C SER A 94 10.78 15.30 -3.00
N LYS A 95 12.07 14.92 -2.95
CA LYS A 95 12.92 14.62 -4.13
C LYS A 95 12.36 13.50 -5.02
N THR A 96 11.78 12.48 -4.40
CA THR A 96 11.17 11.30 -5.06
C THR A 96 9.65 11.46 -5.19
N LYS A 97 9.11 12.69 -5.04
CA LYS A 97 7.69 13.01 -5.07
C LYS A 97 6.86 12.20 -4.04
N GLY A 98 7.44 11.90 -2.88
CA GLY A 98 6.79 11.13 -1.81
C GLY A 98 6.83 9.61 -2.00
N VAL A 99 7.65 9.09 -2.94
CA VAL A 99 7.94 7.66 -3.07
C VAL A 99 9.12 7.28 -2.18
N TRP A 100 8.97 6.24 -1.36
CA TRP A 100 9.99 5.79 -0.41
C TRP A 100 9.85 4.28 -0.14
N SER A 101 10.80 3.68 0.59
CA SER A 101 10.75 2.27 0.98
C SER A 101 11.07 2.09 2.45
N CYS A 102 10.35 1.21 3.13
CA CYS A 102 10.64 0.87 4.54
C CYS A 102 11.91 0.03 4.64
N ASP A 103 12.90 0.48 5.43
CA ASP A 103 14.20 -0.20 5.56
C ASP A 103 14.11 -1.61 6.18
N ALA A 104 13.11 -1.84 7.03
CA ALA A 104 12.86 -3.16 7.58
C ALA A 104 12.21 -4.10 6.53
N CYS A 105 10.95 -3.86 6.16
CA CYS A 105 10.21 -4.81 5.30
C CYS A 105 10.47 -4.66 3.80
N ARG A 106 11.25 -3.66 3.36
CA ARG A 106 11.57 -3.33 1.96
C ARG A 106 10.36 -3.11 1.03
N ARG A 107 9.16 -2.93 1.59
CA ARG A 107 7.96 -2.51 0.84
C ARG A 107 8.15 -1.06 0.38
N VAL A 108 7.84 -0.80 -0.89
CA VAL A 108 7.77 0.55 -1.48
C VAL A 108 6.40 1.17 -1.20
N PHE A 109 6.39 2.48 -0.96
CA PHE A 109 5.20 3.29 -0.72
C PHE A 109 5.23 4.51 -1.66
N GLY A 110 4.06 5.10 -1.93
CA GLY A 110 3.93 6.23 -2.86
C GLY A 110 2.66 7.04 -2.59
N ILE A 111 2.55 8.18 -3.29
CA ILE A 111 1.59 9.27 -3.02
C ILE A 111 0.17 8.78 -2.68
N SER A 112 -0.37 7.85 -3.47
CA SER A 112 -1.76 7.38 -3.35
C SER A 112 -2.07 6.61 -2.06
N ASN A 113 -1.07 6.07 -1.37
CA ASN A 113 -1.29 5.34 -0.11
C ASN A 113 -1.05 6.19 1.15
N ASN A 114 -0.41 7.37 1.02
CA ASN A 114 -0.25 8.43 2.03
C ASN A 114 -0.07 7.96 3.49
N GLN A 115 0.73 6.90 3.70
CA GLN A 115 0.95 6.34 5.04
C GLN A 115 2.05 7.11 5.78
N THR A 116 1.77 7.51 7.02
CA THR A 116 2.77 8.02 7.95
C THR A 116 3.96 7.06 8.07
N ASN A 117 5.10 7.51 7.60
CA ASN A 117 6.41 6.91 7.86
C ASN A 117 6.97 7.41 9.20
N TYR A 118 7.88 6.64 9.77
CA TYR A 118 8.66 6.96 10.95
C TYR A 118 10.12 7.13 10.51
N HIS A 119 10.55 8.38 10.36
CA HIS A 119 11.75 8.81 9.64
C HIS A 119 12.86 9.26 10.59
N CYS A 120 14.13 9.03 10.21
CA CYS A 120 15.30 9.57 10.89
C CYS A 120 15.99 10.71 10.12
N GLU A 121 15.79 11.93 10.59
CA GLU A 121 16.43 13.17 10.07
C GLU A 121 17.97 13.13 10.05
N LYS A 122 18.60 12.21 10.80
CA LYS A 122 20.06 12.11 10.92
C LYS A 122 20.73 11.18 9.90
N CYS A 123 19.99 10.25 9.33
CA CYS A 123 20.57 9.18 8.51
C CYS A 123 19.59 8.49 7.55
N ASP A 124 18.47 9.14 7.23
CA ASP A 124 17.53 8.74 6.15
C ASP A 124 16.89 7.35 6.32
N VAL A 125 16.84 6.84 7.57
CA VAL A 125 16.22 5.54 7.89
C VAL A 125 14.71 5.70 8.04
N ASP A 126 13.95 4.86 7.35
CA ASP A 126 12.49 4.94 7.31
C ASP A 126 11.78 3.63 7.67
N LEU A 127 10.85 3.71 8.62
CA LEU A 127 9.96 2.60 8.97
C LEU A 127 8.51 2.91 8.63
N CYS A 128 7.82 1.97 7.99
CA CYS A 128 6.36 2.05 7.87
C CYS A 128 5.68 1.84 9.23
N THR A 129 4.45 2.35 9.35
CA THR A 129 3.64 2.23 10.57
C THR A 129 3.52 0.79 11.08
N ASP A 130 3.50 -0.23 10.21
CA ASP A 130 3.41 -1.64 10.61
C ASP A 130 4.74 -2.20 11.17
N CYS A 131 5.88 -1.76 10.63
CA CYS A 131 7.21 -2.09 11.16
C CYS A 131 7.48 -1.37 12.49
N PHE A 132 7.22 -0.06 12.56
CA PHE A 132 7.49 0.73 13.75
C PHE A 132 6.62 0.32 14.96
N LYS A 133 5.35 -0.03 14.73
CA LYS A 133 4.42 -0.38 15.83
C LYS A 133 4.48 -1.85 16.24
N GLY A 134 5.19 -2.70 15.50
CA GLY A 134 5.05 -4.15 15.61
C GLY A 134 3.62 -4.58 15.28
N LYS A 135 3.32 -4.74 13.99
CA LYS A 135 2.07 -5.41 13.54
C LYS A 135 2.33 -6.76 12.86
N TRP A 136 3.57 -7.23 12.92
CA TRP A 136 3.99 -8.47 12.31
C TRP A 136 3.74 -9.65 13.24
N ARG A 137 2.56 -10.26 13.11
CA ARG A 137 2.31 -11.60 13.63
C ARG A 137 2.95 -12.61 12.68
N HIS A 138 3.80 -13.48 13.21
CA HIS A 138 4.40 -14.57 12.44
C HIS A 138 3.84 -15.92 12.88
N ALA A 139 3.85 -16.89 11.97
CA ALA A 139 3.14 -18.15 12.15
C ALA A 139 4.02 -19.36 12.50
N LEU A 140 5.35 -19.16 12.50
CA LEU A 140 6.29 -20.04 13.22
C LEU A 140 6.44 -19.64 14.69
N HIS A 141 5.88 -18.49 15.05
CA HIS A 141 5.94 -17.88 16.37
C HIS A 141 4.63 -18.17 17.11
N GLN A 142 4.68 -18.33 18.44
CA GLN A 142 3.54 -18.80 19.27
C GLN A 142 2.19 -18.19 18.87
N ASP A 143 1.25 -19.10 18.52
CA ASP A 143 -0.18 -18.99 18.13
C ASP A 143 -0.64 -17.83 17.22
N GLY A 144 0.25 -16.93 16.83
CA GLY A 144 -0.07 -15.69 16.11
C GLY A 144 -0.73 -14.61 16.99
N SER A 145 -0.78 -14.73 18.32
CA SER A 145 -1.19 -13.66 19.23
C SER A 145 -0.08 -12.64 19.47
N HIS A 146 1.17 -13.12 19.58
CA HIS A 146 2.37 -12.35 19.86
C HIS A 146 2.85 -11.52 18.65
N THR A 147 3.66 -10.49 18.92
CA THR A 147 4.10 -9.50 17.93
C THR A 147 5.62 -9.53 17.75
N LEU A 148 6.06 -9.63 16.51
CA LEU A 148 7.46 -9.40 16.15
C LEU A 148 7.73 -7.95 15.76
N TYR A 149 8.89 -7.47 16.22
CA TYR A 149 9.45 -6.18 15.88
C TYR A 149 10.71 -6.40 15.03
N PRO A 150 10.88 -5.70 13.89
CA PRO A 150 12.18 -5.68 13.23
C PRO A 150 13.21 -5.00 14.16
N ILE A 151 14.34 -5.67 14.40
CA ILE A 151 15.45 -5.18 15.21
C ILE A 151 16.76 -5.24 14.44
N ASP A 152 17.71 -4.41 14.85
CA ASP A 152 19.11 -4.56 14.47
C ASP A 152 19.81 -5.32 15.61
N PRO A 153 20.33 -6.54 15.39
CA PRO A 153 21.00 -7.31 16.44
C PRO A 153 22.18 -6.55 17.04
N ARG A 154 22.82 -5.64 16.29
CA ARG A 154 23.94 -4.81 16.76
C ARG A 154 23.51 -3.74 17.77
N ILE A 155 22.20 -3.49 17.91
CA ILE A 155 21.61 -2.57 18.88
C ILE A 155 21.12 -3.35 20.10
N GLU A 156 20.24 -4.34 19.91
CA GLU A 156 19.63 -5.10 21.01
C GLU A 156 20.67 -6.04 21.66
N TYR A 157 21.33 -6.87 20.85
CA TYR A 157 22.31 -7.88 21.29
C TYR A 157 23.76 -7.39 21.28
N ARG A 158 23.97 -6.07 21.39
CA ARG A 158 25.29 -5.41 21.43
C ARG A 158 26.29 -5.94 22.50
N HIS A 159 25.79 -6.71 23.47
CA HIS A 159 26.56 -7.32 24.56
C HIS A 159 26.92 -8.80 24.31
N TYR A 160 26.34 -9.41 23.29
CA TYR A 160 26.56 -10.80 22.87
C TYR A 160 27.43 -10.83 21.61
N LYS A 161 27.95 -12.01 21.21
CA LYS A 161 28.76 -12.16 19.98
C LYS A 161 27.94 -12.67 18.78
N SER A 162 26.93 -13.46 19.06
CA SER A 162 25.98 -14.05 18.12
C SER A 162 24.56 -13.99 18.69
N TRP A 163 23.58 -14.30 17.85
CA TRP A 163 22.16 -14.47 18.15
C TRP A 163 21.66 -15.72 17.40
N SER A 164 20.60 -16.37 17.86
CA SER A 164 20.00 -17.56 17.24
C SER A 164 18.69 -17.23 16.54
N CYS A 165 18.29 -18.05 15.57
CA CYS A 165 16.96 -18.01 14.97
C CYS A 165 16.19 -19.28 15.36
N GLU A 166 15.27 -19.22 16.32
CA GLU A 166 14.56 -20.42 16.82
C GLU A 166 13.72 -21.09 15.72
N ALA A 167 13.35 -20.34 14.68
CA ALA A 167 12.66 -20.85 13.49
C ALA A 167 13.54 -21.70 12.52
N CYS A 168 14.87 -21.78 12.71
CA CYS A 168 15.74 -22.66 11.90
C CYS A 168 17.08 -23.08 12.56
N ASN A 169 17.29 -22.75 13.83
CA ASN A 169 18.50 -23.05 14.62
C ASN A 169 19.82 -22.55 14.00
N LYS A 170 19.77 -21.55 13.12
CA LYS A 170 20.97 -20.88 12.59
C LYS A 170 21.40 -19.76 13.52
N GLU A 171 22.66 -19.77 13.90
CA GLU A 171 23.32 -18.62 14.52
C GLU A 171 23.69 -17.57 13.46
N GLY A 172 23.63 -16.29 13.82
CA GLY A 172 24.19 -15.18 13.06
C GLY A 172 25.09 -14.29 13.92
N THR A 173 26.01 -13.56 13.30
CA THR A 173 26.95 -12.67 14.01
C THR A 173 26.71 -11.19 13.68
N HIS A 174 27.25 -10.29 14.50
CA HIS A 174 27.20 -8.84 14.25
C HIS A 174 27.94 -8.37 12.99
N GLY A 175 28.81 -9.22 12.42
CA GLY A 175 29.55 -8.93 11.20
C GLY A 175 28.73 -9.14 9.92
N ASP A 176 27.65 -9.92 9.99
CA ASP A 176 26.91 -10.38 8.82
C ASP A 176 25.93 -9.30 8.33
N LYS A 177 26.41 -8.47 7.38
CA LYS A 177 25.83 -7.19 6.93
C LYS A 177 24.38 -7.16 6.44
N LEU A 178 23.66 -8.27 6.42
CA LEU A 178 22.34 -8.42 5.79
C LEU A 178 21.24 -9.02 6.69
N TRP A 179 21.56 -9.46 7.92
CA TRP A 179 20.57 -10.11 8.77
C TRP A 179 19.76 -9.09 9.57
N LEU A 180 18.65 -8.68 8.98
CA LEU A 180 17.51 -8.22 9.76
C LEU A 180 16.97 -9.37 10.62
N LEU A 181 16.57 -9.04 11.84
CA LEU A 181 16.05 -9.97 12.82
C LEU A 181 14.67 -9.49 13.29
N TYR A 182 13.76 -10.43 13.56
CA TYR A 182 12.40 -10.15 13.99
C TYR A 182 12.16 -10.76 15.38
N HIS A 183 12.19 -9.89 16.40
CA HIS A 183 12.24 -10.25 17.81
C HIS A 183 10.89 -10.10 18.51
N CYS A 184 10.58 -11.00 19.45
CA CYS A 184 9.36 -10.98 20.26
C CYS A 184 9.60 -10.52 21.70
N LYS A 185 9.14 -9.31 22.03
CA LYS A 185 9.22 -8.76 23.41
C LYS A 185 8.28 -9.43 24.44
N GLN A 186 7.63 -10.53 24.07
CA GLN A 186 6.63 -11.24 24.89
C GLN A 186 7.07 -12.66 25.27
N CYS A 187 7.99 -13.27 24.51
CA CYS A 187 8.56 -14.60 24.81
C CYS A 187 10.02 -14.77 24.38
N ASP A 188 10.73 -13.68 24.06
CA ASP A 188 12.17 -13.61 23.73
C ASP A 188 12.61 -14.38 22.46
N GLU A 189 11.65 -14.90 21.67
CA GLU A 189 11.91 -15.59 20.40
C GLU A 189 12.36 -14.65 19.27
N ASP A 190 13.32 -15.12 18.48
CA ASP A 190 14.00 -14.41 17.39
C ASP A 190 13.85 -15.16 16.05
N ILE A 191 13.35 -14.44 15.03
CA ILE A 191 13.15 -15.01 13.68
C ILE A 191 13.95 -14.20 12.66
N CYS A 192 14.96 -14.84 12.07
CA CYS A 192 15.77 -14.21 11.02
C CYS A 192 14.93 -13.81 9.80
N ASP A 193 15.36 -12.78 9.07
CA ASP A 193 14.68 -12.26 7.87
C ASP A 193 14.26 -13.35 6.87
N THR A 194 15.11 -14.35 6.65
CA THR A 194 14.85 -15.49 5.77
C THR A 194 13.67 -16.34 6.26
N CYS A 195 13.62 -16.69 7.55
CA CYS A 195 12.50 -17.45 8.12
C CYS A 195 11.23 -16.61 8.25
N PHE A 196 11.37 -15.32 8.54
CA PHE A 196 10.26 -14.39 8.66
C PHE A 196 9.57 -14.12 7.32
N LYS A 197 10.35 -13.92 6.24
CA LYS A 197 9.81 -13.81 4.88
C LYS A 197 9.34 -15.18 4.36
N GLY A 198 10.06 -16.24 4.72
CA GLY A 198 9.99 -17.57 4.13
C GLY A 198 10.58 -17.58 2.72
N THR A 199 11.18 -18.70 2.31
CA THR A 199 11.77 -18.81 0.97
C THR A 199 10.67 -18.87 -0.07
N LYS A 200 10.59 -17.88 -0.96
CA LYS A 200 9.63 -17.91 -2.08
C LYS A 200 9.97 -19.07 -3.02
N HIS A 201 8.94 -19.74 -3.52
CA HIS A 201 9.09 -20.78 -4.54
C HIS A 201 8.21 -20.47 -5.76
N HIS A 202 8.66 -20.81 -6.96
CA HIS A 202 7.98 -20.42 -8.20
C HIS A 202 6.56 -21.00 -8.35
N GLN A 203 6.25 -22.09 -7.64
CA GLN A 203 4.92 -22.72 -7.55
C GLN A 203 4.03 -22.14 -6.43
N HIS A 204 4.49 -21.19 -5.60
CA HIS A 204 3.73 -20.71 -4.44
C HIS A 204 3.99 -19.23 -4.07
N GLN A 205 2.91 -18.45 -3.92
CA GLN A 205 3.00 -16.99 -3.63
C GLN A 205 3.55 -16.68 -2.22
N HIS A 206 3.29 -17.54 -1.24
CA HIS A 206 3.78 -17.35 0.12
C HIS A 206 5.20 -17.90 0.29
N GLY A 207 5.95 -17.31 1.22
CA GLY A 207 7.21 -17.89 1.67
C GLY A 207 7.00 -19.27 2.30
N LEU A 208 7.83 -20.22 1.91
CA LEU A 208 7.88 -21.57 2.45
C LEU A 208 8.92 -21.67 3.57
N VAL A 209 8.71 -22.62 4.47
CA VAL A 209 9.57 -22.91 5.62
C VAL A 209 9.89 -24.40 5.61
N GLU A 210 11.16 -24.73 5.67
CA GLU A 210 11.66 -26.10 5.84
C GLU A 210 11.27 -26.63 7.23
N LYS A 211 10.85 -27.88 7.30
CA LYS A 211 10.43 -28.56 8.53
C LYS A 211 10.91 -30.01 8.50
N GLU A 212 11.26 -30.50 9.68
CA GLU A 212 11.47 -31.93 9.90
C GLU A 212 10.13 -32.70 9.83
N ARG A 213 10.21 -33.93 9.33
CA ARG A 213 9.08 -34.84 9.19
C ARG A 213 8.67 -35.41 10.56
N GLY A 214 7.51 -34.96 11.06
CA GLY A 214 6.79 -35.65 12.12
C GLY A 214 6.06 -36.91 11.64
N GLU A 215 5.31 -37.55 12.53
CA GLU A 215 4.47 -38.74 12.26
C GLU A 215 3.39 -38.48 11.19
N ASP A 216 3.00 -37.22 11.08
CA ASP A 216 1.84 -36.72 10.34
C ASP A 216 2.13 -36.63 8.82
N PHE A 217 1.85 -37.71 8.08
CA PHE A 217 2.09 -37.79 6.63
C PHE A 217 1.41 -36.65 5.84
N LYS A 218 2.15 -36.02 4.92
CA LYS A 218 1.66 -34.98 3.99
C LYS A 218 1.92 -35.37 2.54
N ASN A 219 1.12 -34.85 1.62
CA ASN A 219 1.34 -34.99 0.18
C ASN A 219 1.89 -33.68 -0.41
N CYS A 220 2.84 -33.80 -1.33
CA CYS A 220 3.42 -32.68 -2.05
C CYS A 220 2.37 -32.04 -2.97
N SER A 221 2.07 -30.76 -2.76
CA SER A 221 1.11 -29.98 -3.53
C SER A 221 1.55 -29.67 -4.98
N VAL A 222 2.75 -30.11 -5.38
CA VAL A 222 3.28 -29.98 -6.75
C VAL A 222 3.23 -31.33 -7.49
N CYS A 223 3.87 -32.39 -6.96
CA CYS A 223 3.89 -33.70 -7.62
C CYS A 223 2.77 -34.66 -7.19
N SER A 224 1.90 -34.27 -6.26
CA SER A 224 0.85 -35.08 -5.62
C SER A 224 1.32 -36.32 -4.83
N LEU A 225 2.61 -36.67 -4.87
CA LEU A 225 3.17 -37.81 -4.14
C LEU A 225 3.21 -37.58 -2.62
N GLN A 226 3.15 -38.67 -1.85
CA GLN A 226 3.37 -38.65 -0.41
C GLN A 226 4.83 -38.24 -0.10
N ILE A 227 5.02 -37.37 0.89
CA ILE A 227 6.35 -36.87 1.25
C ILE A 227 7.02 -37.85 2.21
N TYR A 228 8.05 -38.55 1.72
CA TYR A 228 8.84 -39.50 2.52
C TYR A 228 10.14 -38.92 3.09
N SER A 229 10.65 -37.82 2.50
CA SER A 229 11.89 -37.15 2.87
C SER A 229 11.91 -36.72 4.34
N GLN A 230 13.08 -36.73 4.97
CA GLN A 230 13.26 -36.31 6.37
C GLN A 230 12.91 -34.82 6.59
N PHE A 231 13.13 -34.01 5.56
CA PHE A 231 12.79 -32.58 5.53
C PHE A 231 11.76 -32.33 4.43
N TYR A 232 10.91 -31.32 4.64
CA TYR A 232 9.94 -30.87 3.65
C TYR A 232 9.61 -29.39 3.83
N TYR A 233 9.05 -28.77 2.81
CA TYR A 233 8.69 -27.36 2.81
C TYR A 233 7.19 -27.21 3.04
N SER A 234 6.83 -26.37 4.00
CA SER A 234 5.44 -26.01 4.30
C SER A 234 5.22 -24.52 4.05
N CYS A 235 4.03 -24.12 3.60
CA CYS A 235 3.67 -22.71 3.59
C CYS A 235 3.69 -22.14 5.02
N ARG A 236 4.27 -20.94 5.19
CA ARG A 236 4.33 -20.28 6.50
C ARG A 236 2.95 -20.01 7.11
N PHE A 237 1.89 -19.84 6.29
CA PHE A 237 0.55 -19.52 6.78
C PHE A 237 -0.23 -20.78 7.17
N PRO A 238 -0.71 -20.96 8.42
CA PRO A 238 -1.31 -22.22 8.88
C PRO A 238 -2.64 -22.55 8.19
N SER A 239 -3.35 -21.54 7.69
CA SER A 239 -4.56 -21.67 6.87
C SER A 239 -4.27 -22.19 5.45
N CYS A 240 -3.02 -22.11 4.99
CA CYS A 240 -2.61 -22.50 3.64
C CYS A 240 -1.95 -23.88 3.66
N ARG A 241 -2.73 -24.92 3.39
CA ARG A 241 -2.30 -26.34 3.37
C ARG A 241 -1.44 -26.71 2.15
N PHE A 242 -0.48 -25.86 1.79
CA PHE A 242 0.51 -26.14 0.75
C PHE A 242 1.76 -26.74 1.38
N TYR A 243 2.15 -27.91 0.88
CA TYR A 243 3.32 -28.68 1.30
C TYR A 243 4.12 -29.09 0.06
N MET A 244 5.43 -29.28 0.18
CA MET A 244 6.27 -29.63 -0.95
C MET A 244 7.49 -30.42 -0.49
N CYS A 245 7.83 -31.52 -1.18
CA CYS A 245 9.03 -32.28 -0.89
C CYS A 245 10.29 -31.54 -1.37
N SER A 246 11.45 -31.86 -0.79
CA SER A 246 12.71 -31.16 -1.08
C SER A 246 13.14 -31.26 -2.54
N GLU A 247 12.82 -32.37 -3.22
CA GLU A 247 13.08 -32.57 -4.64
C GLU A 247 12.27 -31.59 -5.50
N CYS A 248 11.02 -31.32 -5.12
CA CYS A 248 10.17 -30.32 -5.80
C CYS A 248 10.53 -28.87 -5.43
N PHE A 249 11.24 -28.65 -4.32
CA PHE A 249 11.78 -27.34 -3.94
C PHE A 249 13.07 -27.01 -4.70
N GLN A 250 13.94 -28.01 -4.89
CA GLN A 250 15.21 -27.87 -5.59
C GLN A 250 15.07 -27.99 -7.12
N ALA A 251 13.97 -28.56 -7.62
CA ALA A 251 13.70 -28.67 -9.04
C ALA A 251 13.67 -27.28 -9.72
N PRO A 252 14.42 -27.07 -10.82
CA PRO A 252 14.35 -25.81 -11.56
C PRO A 252 12.93 -25.61 -12.13
N PRO A 253 12.49 -24.35 -12.30
CA PRO A 253 11.22 -24.04 -12.94
C PRO A 253 11.10 -24.70 -14.32
N LYS A 254 10.13 -25.60 -14.48
CA LYS A 254 9.87 -26.26 -15.76
C LYS A 254 9.07 -25.33 -16.69
N PRO A 255 9.38 -25.27 -17.99
CA PRO A 255 8.53 -24.60 -18.96
C PRO A 255 7.17 -25.30 -19.05
N HIS A 256 6.12 -24.53 -19.36
CA HIS A 256 4.75 -25.04 -19.46
C HIS A 256 4.50 -25.63 -20.86
N PRO A 257 3.68 -26.68 -21.06
CA PRO A 257 3.42 -27.22 -22.40
C PRO A 257 2.86 -26.18 -23.41
N LEU A 258 2.12 -25.17 -22.92
CA LEU A 258 1.62 -24.06 -23.75
C LEU A 258 2.64 -22.93 -23.93
N HIS A 259 3.76 -22.97 -23.21
CA HIS A 259 4.86 -22.01 -23.28
C HIS A 259 6.22 -22.71 -23.10
N PRO A 260 6.66 -23.51 -24.08
CA PRO A 260 7.80 -24.42 -23.91
C PRO A 260 9.17 -23.72 -23.84
N ALA A 261 9.26 -22.43 -24.21
CA ALA A 261 10.51 -21.68 -24.26
C ALA A 261 11.03 -21.25 -22.87
N HIS A 262 10.12 -20.90 -21.95
CA HIS A 262 10.46 -20.32 -20.66
C HIS A 262 9.55 -20.86 -19.54
N PRO A 263 10.01 -20.87 -18.28
CA PRO A 263 9.12 -21.11 -17.15
C PRO A 263 8.09 -19.99 -16.98
N LEU A 264 6.94 -20.36 -16.42
CA LEU A 264 5.93 -19.43 -15.93
C LEU A 264 5.96 -19.42 -14.39
N HIS A 265 5.79 -18.25 -13.81
CA HIS A 265 5.88 -18.03 -12.37
C HIS A 265 4.55 -17.54 -11.83
N LEU A 266 4.04 -18.18 -10.77
CA LEU A 266 2.80 -17.75 -10.11
C LEU A 266 3.02 -16.36 -9.49
N SER A 267 2.37 -15.37 -10.08
CA SER A 267 2.66 -13.94 -9.90
C SER A 267 1.45 -13.20 -9.31
N ASP A 268 1.68 -11.94 -8.92
CA ASP A 268 0.67 -10.99 -8.45
C ASP A 268 0.41 -9.96 -9.56
N PRO A 269 -0.81 -9.88 -10.12
CA PRO A 269 -1.15 -8.90 -11.15
C PRO A 269 -0.84 -7.45 -10.78
N LEU A 270 -0.97 -7.06 -9.50
CA LEU A 270 -0.64 -5.69 -9.04
C LEU A 270 0.86 -5.41 -9.05
N THR A 271 1.70 -6.44 -9.03
CA THR A 271 3.16 -6.34 -9.11
C THR A 271 3.64 -6.29 -10.56
N VAL A 272 2.99 -7.01 -11.48
CA VAL A 272 3.38 -7.07 -12.91
C VAL A 272 2.77 -5.92 -13.71
N TYR A 273 1.50 -5.57 -13.47
CA TYR A 273 0.76 -4.58 -14.26
C TYR A 273 0.21 -3.42 -13.38
N PRO A 274 1.08 -2.68 -12.65
CA PRO A 274 0.65 -1.64 -11.71
C PRO A 274 -0.09 -0.49 -12.40
N ASP A 275 0.34 -0.08 -13.60
CA ASP A 275 -0.19 1.10 -14.30
C ASP A 275 -1.65 0.92 -14.78
N VAL A 276 -2.10 -0.33 -14.94
CA VAL A 276 -3.49 -0.69 -15.27
C VAL A 276 -4.21 -1.33 -14.06
N GLY A 277 -3.72 -1.10 -12.85
CA GLY A 277 -4.37 -1.54 -11.61
C GLY A 277 -4.44 -3.06 -11.43
N GLY A 278 -3.52 -3.81 -12.04
CA GLY A 278 -3.52 -5.28 -12.03
C GLY A 278 -4.56 -5.91 -12.96
N ALA A 279 -5.04 -5.19 -13.99
CA ALA A 279 -5.81 -5.77 -15.08
C ALA A 279 -4.88 -6.53 -16.05
N TRP A 280 -5.26 -7.75 -16.43
CA TRP A 280 -4.46 -8.63 -17.31
C TRP A 280 -5.34 -9.59 -18.11
N HIS A 281 -4.74 -10.40 -18.99
CA HIS A 281 -5.46 -11.41 -19.79
C HIS A 281 -4.65 -12.68 -20.00
N CYS A 282 -5.32 -13.84 -20.09
CA CYS A 282 -4.67 -15.13 -20.30
C CYS A 282 -4.47 -15.42 -21.79
N ASP A 283 -3.24 -15.63 -22.24
CA ASP A 283 -2.88 -15.79 -23.65
C ASP A 283 -3.51 -17.01 -24.34
N ASN A 284 -3.64 -18.14 -23.65
CA ASN A 284 -4.27 -19.35 -24.22
C ASN A 284 -5.79 -19.16 -24.43
N CYS A 285 -6.51 -18.63 -23.42
CA CYS A 285 -7.98 -18.58 -23.48
C CYS A 285 -8.59 -17.19 -23.75
N LYS A 286 -7.74 -16.17 -23.94
CA LYS A 286 -8.05 -14.75 -24.20
C LYS A 286 -9.10 -14.11 -23.28
N ARG A 287 -9.33 -14.69 -22.10
CA ARG A 287 -10.15 -14.10 -21.03
C ARG A 287 -9.33 -13.08 -20.26
N SER A 288 -9.79 -11.84 -20.26
CA SER A 288 -9.28 -10.75 -19.41
C SER A 288 -9.91 -10.79 -18.01
N THR A 289 -9.23 -10.20 -17.03
CA THR A 289 -9.72 -10.01 -15.66
C THR A 289 -9.18 -8.72 -15.06
N THR A 290 -10.04 -7.97 -14.40
CA THR A 290 -9.71 -6.79 -13.58
C THR A 290 -9.66 -7.11 -12.07
N ASN A 291 -9.89 -8.37 -11.69
CA ASN A 291 -9.74 -8.82 -10.31
C ASN A 291 -8.26 -9.09 -10.00
N PRO A 292 -7.59 -8.31 -9.13
CA PRO A 292 -6.18 -8.52 -8.79
C PRO A 292 -5.93 -9.79 -7.97
N LEU A 293 -6.97 -10.39 -7.38
CA LEU A 293 -6.88 -11.68 -6.68
C LEU A 293 -6.96 -12.88 -7.63
N ALA A 294 -7.09 -12.65 -8.95
CA ALA A 294 -7.06 -13.71 -9.95
C ALA A 294 -5.63 -14.22 -10.15
N LYS A 295 -5.39 -15.50 -9.84
CA LYS A 295 -4.09 -16.16 -10.01
C LYS A 295 -3.63 -16.13 -11.47
N MET A 296 -2.43 -15.59 -11.66
CA MET A 296 -1.74 -15.40 -12.93
C MET A 296 -0.39 -16.12 -12.90
N HIS A 297 -0.05 -16.82 -13.99
CA HIS A 297 1.23 -17.49 -14.18
C HIS A 297 1.94 -16.83 -15.35
N HIS A 298 2.97 -16.04 -15.05
CA HIS A 298 3.55 -15.04 -15.93
C HIS A 298 4.97 -15.41 -16.39
N CYS A 299 5.31 -15.11 -17.64
CA CYS A 299 6.67 -15.25 -18.16
C CYS A 299 7.49 -13.97 -17.99
N GLN A 300 8.48 -14.00 -17.10
CA GLN A 300 9.40 -12.88 -16.84
C GLN A 300 10.32 -12.51 -18.02
N VAL A 301 10.30 -13.26 -19.12
CA VAL A 301 11.18 -13.07 -20.29
C VAL A 301 10.44 -12.49 -21.50
N CYS A 302 9.14 -12.77 -21.64
CA CYS A 302 8.37 -12.37 -22.83
C CYS A 302 6.87 -12.13 -22.55
N GLU A 303 6.53 -11.74 -21.32
CA GLU A 303 5.20 -11.25 -20.88
C GLU A 303 4.00 -12.21 -21.03
N PHE A 304 4.21 -13.43 -21.54
CA PHE A 304 3.16 -14.44 -21.75
C PHE A 304 2.47 -14.86 -20.44
N ASP A 305 1.14 -14.77 -20.41
CA ASP A 305 0.32 -14.99 -19.20
C ASP A 305 -0.64 -16.19 -19.32
N LEU A 306 -0.68 -17.05 -18.31
CA LEU A 306 -1.73 -18.07 -18.15
C LEU A 306 -2.53 -17.89 -16.85
N CYS A 307 -3.84 -18.13 -16.93
CA CYS A 307 -4.67 -18.28 -15.73
C CYS A 307 -4.56 -19.68 -15.12
N ASP A 308 -4.83 -19.79 -13.81
CA ASP A 308 -4.72 -21.03 -13.01
C ASP A 308 -5.55 -22.22 -13.56
N ILE A 309 -6.48 -21.99 -14.49
CA ILE A 309 -7.14 -23.07 -15.25
C ILE A 309 -6.23 -23.53 -16.40
N CYS A 310 -5.81 -22.62 -17.27
CA CYS A 310 -4.96 -22.92 -18.44
C CYS A 310 -3.55 -23.40 -18.06
N PHE A 311 -3.06 -23.06 -16.86
CA PHE A 311 -1.79 -23.59 -16.32
C PHE A 311 -1.92 -25.03 -15.80
N ARG A 312 -3.14 -25.51 -15.52
CA ARG A 312 -3.43 -26.89 -15.05
C ARG A 312 -4.00 -27.81 -16.11
N THR A 313 -4.44 -27.25 -17.24
CA THR A 313 -4.92 -28.00 -18.40
C THR A 313 -3.91 -27.82 -19.53
N ASP A 314 -2.99 -28.76 -19.67
CA ASP A 314 -1.93 -28.74 -20.70
C ASP A 314 -2.47 -28.76 -22.14
N SER A 315 -3.77 -29.01 -22.31
CA SER A 315 -4.46 -28.90 -23.58
C SER A 315 -4.61 -27.44 -24.04
N PRO A 316 -4.09 -27.05 -25.23
CA PRO A 316 -4.46 -25.78 -25.84
C PRO A 316 -5.97 -25.78 -26.10
N LYS A 317 -6.65 -24.66 -25.83
CA LYS A 317 -8.07 -24.57 -26.20
C LYS A 317 -8.17 -24.35 -27.69
N ALA A 318 -8.88 -25.25 -28.39
CA ALA A 318 -9.16 -25.10 -29.81
C ALA A 318 -9.78 -23.73 -30.09
N THR A 319 -9.13 -22.95 -30.95
CA THR A 319 -9.47 -21.56 -31.22
C THR A 319 -10.84 -21.45 -31.91
N PRO A 320 -11.78 -20.65 -31.38
CA PRO A 320 -12.88 -20.14 -32.19
C PRO A 320 -12.28 -19.19 -33.24
N THR A 321 -12.32 -19.62 -34.51
CA THR A 321 -11.99 -18.92 -35.76
C THR A 321 -11.17 -17.62 -35.68
N LEU A 322 -9.96 -17.62 -36.28
CA LEU A 322 -9.07 -16.46 -36.34
C LEU A 322 -9.74 -15.18 -36.89
N TRP A 323 -9.42 -14.04 -36.27
CA TRP A 323 -9.27 -12.80 -37.02
C TRP A 323 -7.93 -12.83 -37.78
N PRO A 324 -7.87 -12.40 -39.04
CA PRO A 324 -6.66 -12.54 -39.86
C PRO A 324 -5.57 -11.54 -39.46
N HIS A 325 -4.40 -12.03 -39.10
CA HIS A 325 -3.17 -11.24 -39.14
C HIS A 325 -2.61 -11.21 -40.58
N PRO A 326 -2.09 -10.08 -41.07
CA PRO A 326 -1.37 -10.03 -42.35
C PRO A 326 -0.01 -10.76 -42.25
N PRO A 327 0.52 -11.29 -43.37
CA PRO A 327 1.74 -12.09 -43.37
C PRO A 327 3.02 -11.29 -43.10
N THR A 328 3.99 -11.95 -42.48
CA THR A 328 5.23 -11.36 -41.96
C THR A 328 6.24 -10.96 -43.04
N SER A 329 6.80 -9.75 -42.94
CA SER A 329 8.17 -9.46 -43.35
C SER A 329 8.77 -8.36 -42.46
N ALA A 330 10.00 -8.53 -42.00
CA ALA A 330 10.73 -7.56 -41.17
C ALA A 330 11.67 -6.71 -42.05
N PRO A 331 11.94 -5.45 -41.65
CA PRO A 331 13.14 -5.20 -40.83
C PRO A 331 12.85 -4.23 -39.64
N PRO A 332 13.81 -4.02 -38.71
CA PRO A 332 13.54 -3.31 -37.46
C PRO A 332 13.74 -1.79 -37.53
N VAL A 333 13.00 -1.02 -36.73
CA VAL A 333 13.43 0.30 -36.20
C VAL A 333 12.61 0.71 -34.98
N SER A 334 13.17 1.60 -34.15
CA SER A 334 12.55 2.14 -32.93
C SER A 334 11.64 3.35 -33.19
N GLN A 335 10.52 3.42 -32.46
CA GLN A 335 9.70 4.60 -32.13
C GLN A 335 8.91 4.23 -30.87
N GLN A 336 8.87 4.96 -29.76
CA GLN A 336 8.79 6.41 -29.53
C GLN A 336 7.69 7.11 -30.33
N HIS A 337 6.51 7.21 -29.72
CA HIS A 337 5.51 8.21 -30.08
C HIS A 337 5.46 9.33 -29.02
N LYS A 338 5.54 10.57 -29.51
CA LYS A 338 5.29 11.83 -28.80
C LYS A 338 4.23 12.61 -29.59
N PHE A 339 3.89 13.80 -29.08
CA PHE A 339 3.14 14.88 -29.73
C PHE A 339 1.60 14.79 -29.65
N PHE A 340 0.86 15.91 -29.63
CA PHE A 340 1.26 17.34 -29.55
C PHE A 340 0.28 18.11 -28.65
N ALA A 341 0.58 19.37 -28.32
CA ALA A 341 -0.28 20.25 -27.55
C ALA A 341 -0.21 21.71 -28.05
N SER A 342 -1.34 22.41 -28.00
CA SER A 342 -1.49 23.86 -28.20
C SER A 342 -2.65 24.36 -27.30
N LYS A 343 -2.65 25.51 -26.59
CA LYS A 343 -2.10 26.88 -26.76
C LYS A 343 -2.78 27.68 -27.88
N GLU A 344 -3.30 28.91 -27.72
CA GLU A 344 -3.49 29.85 -26.58
C GLU A 344 -4.91 30.52 -26.70
N GLN A 345 -5.38 31.59 -26.01
CA GLN A 345 -4.76 32.56 -25.08
C GLN A 345 -5.74 33.10 -23.99
N TYR A 346 -6.15 34.38 -24.05
CA TYR A 346 -6.72 35.13 -22.91
C TYR A 346 -7.45 36.41 -23.35
N GLN A 347 -8.51 36.85 -22.66
CA GLN A 347 -8.90 38.27 -22.50
C GLN A 347 -10.05 38.50 -21.48
N ARG A 348 -10.15 39.71 -20.91
CA ARG A 348 -11.16 40.19 -19.92
C ARG A 348 -11.45 41.69 -20.12
N PRO A 349 -12.70 42.16 -19.93
CA PRO A 349 -13.10 43.04 -18.80
C PRO A 349 -14.55 42.69 -18.28
N TYR A 350 -15.30 43.35 -17.38
CA TYR A 350 -15.15 44.39 -16.32
C TYR A 350 -16.32 44.17 -15.27
N VAL A 351 -16.21 44.41 -13.94
CA VAL A 351 -16.40 45.66 -13.16
C VAL A 351 -17.85 46.25 -13.23
N ARG A 352 -18.62 46.46 -12.14
CA ARG A 352 -18.38 46.15 -10.69
C ARG A 352 -19.63 45.81 -9.80
N PRO A 353 -20.54 46.72 -9.34
CA PRO A 353 -21.02 46.59 -7.94
C PRO A 353 -22.53 46.88 -7.60
N ILE A 354 -22.84 46.85 -6.28
CA ILE A 354 -24.00 47.41 -5.51
C ILE A 354 -25.24 46.48 -5.39
N THR A 355 -25.84 46.18 -4.22
CA THR A 355 -25.46 46.27 -2.77
C THR A 355 -26.42 45.46 -1.87
N HIS A 356 -25.93 44.91 -0.74
CA HIS A 356 -26.66 44.49 0.49
C HIS A 356 -27.78 43.41 0.32
N PHE A 357 -28.30 42.71 1.35
CA PHE A 357 -28.16 42.73 2.83
C PHE A 357 -28.03 41.27 3.37
N ILE A 358 -27.72 41.07 4.67
CA ILE A 358 -27.55 39.74 5.32
C ILE A 358 -28.64 39.47 6.36
N PRO A 359 -29.24 38.26 6.38
CA PRO A 359 -29.35 37.50 7.64
C PRO A 359 -28.76 36.08 7.55
N SER A 360 -28.31 35.55 8.68
CA SER A 360 -27.71 34.20 8.84
C SER A 360 -28.77 33.09 9.06
N PRO A 361 -28.44 31.78 8.91
CA PRO A 361 -29.36 30.84 8.27
C PRO A 361 -30.09 29.84 9.21
N PRO A 362 -31.13 29.15 8.69
CA PRO A 362 -31.64 27.90 9.27
C PRO A 362 -30.67 26.72 9.10
N THR A 363 -31.00 25.59 9.72
CA THR A 363 -30.13 24.43 9.95
C THR A 363 -29.95 23.48 8.76
N SER A 364 -28.96 22.57 8.90
CA SER A 364 -28.58 21.47 8.00
C SER A 364 -28.02 21.88 6.62
N ILE A 365 -26.70 21.75 6.47
CA ILE A 365 -26.04 21.61 5.17
C ILE A 365 -26.03 20.11 4.83
N PRO A 366 -26.62 19.64 3.72
CA PRO A 366 -26.47 18.25 3.28
C PRO A 366 -25.01 17.99 2.84
N ALA A 367 -24.52 16.77 3.04
CA ALA A 367 -23.15 16.42 2.66
C ALA A 367 -22.89 16.69 1.17
N PRO A 368 -21.70 17.22 0.79
CA PRO A 368 -21.41 17.57 -0.60
C PRO A 368 -21.43 16.30 -1.47
N MET A 369 -22.36 16.25 -2.41
CA MET A 369 -22.47 15.14 -3.34
C MET A 369 -21.31 15.21 -4.36
N LEU A 370 -20.60 14.09 -4.50
CA LEU A 370 -19.40 13.96 -5.32
C LEU A 370 -19.73 13.28 -6.65
N CYS A 371 -19.11 13.72 -7.74
CA CYS A 371 -19.21 13.00 -9.01
C CYS A 371 -18.57 11.61 -8.90
N ARG A 372 -19.31 10.57 -9.30
CA ARG A 372 -18.88 9.16 -9.18
C ARG A 372 -17.58 8.81 -9.94
N ILE A 373 -17.22 9.56 -10.99
CA ILE A 373 -16.02 9.28 -11.81
C ILE A 373 -14.81 10.09 -11.33
N CYS A 374 -14.92 11.40 -11.19
CA CYS A 374 -13.78 12.26 -10.85
C CYS A 374 -13.65 12.64 -9.36
N GLY A 375 -14.61 12.24 -8.51
CA GLY A 375 -14.60 12.52 -7.06
C GLY A 375 -14.84 13.98 -6.68
N LEU A 376 -14.98 14.89 -7.64
CA LEU A 376 -15.16 16.32 -7.39
C LEU A 376 -16.57 16.63 -6.87
N ALA A 377 -16.64 17.47 -5.83
CA ALA A 377 -17.86 18.12 -5.42
C ALA A 377 -18.24 19.21 -6.44
N THR A 378 -19.50 19.22 -6.90
CA THR A 378 -20.00 20.27 -7.82
C THR A 378 -21.45 20.61 -7.49
N ALA A 379 -21.80 21.88 -7.67
CA ALA A 379 -23.16 22.38 -7.48
C ALA A 379 -24.13 21.98 -8.62
N ARG A 380 -23.64 21.35 -9.68
CA ARG A 380 -24.44 20.80 -10.79
C ARG A 380 -24.03 19.36 -11.07
N LEU A 381 -24.84 18.43 -10.59
CA LEU A 381 -24.80 17.02 -10.92
C LEU A 381 -26.04 16.71 -11.76
N THR A 382 -25.88 16.03 -12.90
CA THR A 382 -27.00 15.62 -13.75
C THR A 382 -27.44 14.20 -13.37
N PRO A 383 -28.70 13.98 -12.95
CA PRO A 383 -29.23 12.64 -12.76
C PRO A 383 -29.48 11.98 -14.11
N THR A 384 -28.92 10.80 -14.32
CA THR A 384 -29.19 9.99 -15.53
C THR A 384 -30.37 9.05 -15.27
N HIS A 385 -31.46 9.25 -16.02
CA HIS A 385 -32.67 8.42 -16.07
C HIS A 385 -33.60 8.46 -14.84
N ASN A 386 -34.84 8.91 -15.04
CA ASN A 386 -35.92 8.87 -14.04
C ASN A 386 -37.07 7.97 -14.56
N GLY A 387 -37.73 7.18 -13.69
CA GLY A 387 -38.94 6.43 -14.08
C GLY A 387 -39.16 5.02 -13.50
N ARG A 388 -38.15 4.33 -12.92
CA ARG A 388 -38.32 2.96 -12.36
C ARG A 388 -37.61 2.69 -11.01
N GLY A 389 -37.42 3.72 -10.18
CA GLY A 389 -37.03 3.53 -8.77
C GLY A 389 -35.67 2.85 -8.56
N HIS A 390 -34.64 3.31 -9.27
CA HIS A 390 -33.25 2.92 -9.01
C HIS A 390 -32.46 4.13 -8.51
N SER A 391 -31.53 3.88 -7.58
CA SER A 391 -30.71 4.91 -6.94
C SER A 391 -29.92 5.72 -7.96
N GLU A 392 -30.06 7.05 -7.92
CA GLU A 392 -29.41 7.97 -8.85
C GLU A 392 -27.87 7.85 -8.77
N ALA A 393 -27.23 7.70 -9.92
CA ALA A 393 -25.80 7.90 -10.06
C ALA A 393 -25.56 9.35 -10.50
N LEU A 394 -24.74 10.08 -9.73
CA LEU A 394 -24.53 11.51 -9.93
C LEU A 394 -23.20 11.78 -10.63
N TYR A 395 -23.28 12.47 -11.76
CA TYR A 395 -22.15 12.82 -12.62
C TYR A 395 -22.05 14.34 -12.77
N CYS A 396 -20.82 14.88 -12.77
CA CYS A 396 -20.61 16.24 -13.25
C CYS A 396 -20.80 16.28 -14.78
N GLN A 397 -21.06 17.47 -15.32
CA GLN A 397 -21.44 17.66 -16.72
C GLN A 397 -20.43 17.06 -17.72
N GLU A 398 -19.13 17.23 -17.48
CA GLU A 398 -18.06 16.62 -18.30
C GLU A 398 -18.08 15.09 -18.26
N CYS A 399 -18.15 14.49 -17.07
CA CYS A 399 -18.17 13.03 -16.93
C CYS A 399 -19.48 12.42 -17.47
N ALA A 400 -20.61 13.12 -17.34
CA ALA A 400 -21.88 12.70 -17.93
C ALA A 400 -21.79 12.66 -19.46
N LYS A 401 -21.15 13.68 -20.06
CA LYS A 401 -20.88 13.72 -21.50
C LYS A 401 -19.97 12.57 -21.95
N THR A 402 -18.88 12.28 -21.24
CA THR A 402 -17.99 11.15 -21.58
C THR A 402 -18.71 9.79 -21.54
N VAL A 403 -19.58 9.56 -20.54
CA VAL A 403 -20.38 8.33 -20.42
C VAL A 403 -21.37 8.18 -21.59
N LEU A 404 -21.98 9.28 -22.05
CA LEU A 404 -22.86 9.29 -23.22
C LEU A 404 -22.08 9.07 -24.53
N GLU A 405 -20.93 9.71 -24.70
CA GLU A 405 -20.07 9.56 -25.89
C GLU A 405 -19.42 8.16 -25.98
N ALA A 406 -19.20 7.49 -24.85
CA ALA A 406 -18.78 6.09 -24.78
C ALA A 406 -19.91 5.07 -25.06
N GLY A 407 -21.16 5.52 -25.18
CA GLY A 407 -22.32 4.65 -25.43
C GLY A 407 -22.66 3.72 -24.26
N GLU A 408 -22.27 4.05 -23.03
CA GLU A 408 -22.51 3.17 -21.88
C GLU A 408 -24.01 3.04 -21.58
N THR A 409 -24.50 1.80 -21.54
CA THR A 409 -25.87 1.49 -21.14
C THR A 409 -25.99 1.36 -19.62
N CYS A 410 -27.18 1.61 -19.09
CA CYS A 410 -27.44 1.45 -17.66
C CYS A 410 -27.21 -0.02 -17.22
N TYR A 411 -26.20 -0.25 -16.36
CA TYR A 411 -25.75 -1.58 -15.90
C TYR A 411 -26.82 -2.48 -15.26
N LYS A 412 -28.01 -1.96 -14.94
CA LYS A 412 -29.16 -2.73 -14.42
C LYS A 412 -30.23 -3.08 -15.45
N CYS A 413 -30.32 -2.38 -16.59
CA CYS A 413 -31.39 -2.60 -17.58
C CYS A 413 -30.93 -2.62 -19.04
N GLY A 414 -29.65 -2.33 -19.35
CA GLY A 414 -29.10 -2.42 -20.70
C GLY A 414 -29.60 -1.36 -21.69
N GLN A 415 -30.29 -0.32 -21.21
CA GLN A 415 -30.80 0.77 -22.05
C GLN A 415 -29.87 1.99 -22.08
N VAL A 416 -29.83 2.67 -23.23
CA VAL A 416 -29.19 3.98 -23.43
C VAL A 416 -30.12 5.08 -22.86
N PRO A 417 -29.61 6.16 -22.26
CA PRO A 417 -30.47 7.24 -21.74
C PRO A 417 -31.13 8.06 -22.86
N ASP A 418 -32.45 7.90 -23.03
CA ASP A 418 -33.23 8.72 -23.96
C ASP A 418 -33.49 10.14 -23.41
N GLY A 419 -33.26 11.15 -24.26
CA GLY A 419 -33.84 12.49 -24.10
C GLY A 419 -33.16 13.46 -23.12
N MET A 420 -32.06 14.09 -23.54
CA MET A 420 -31.67 15.43 -23.04
C MET A 420 -31.75 16.47 -24.16
N LYS A 421 -32.77 17.33 -24.11
CA LYS A 421 -32.72 18.65 -24.76
C LYS A 421 -32.02 19.61 -23.80
N MET A 422 -30.99 20.32 -24.27
CA MET A 422 -30.26 21.28 -23.45
C MET A 422 -31.10 22.55 -23.18
N LEU A 423 -30.87 23.12 -21.99
CA LEU A 423 -31.26 24.46 -21.54
C LEU A 423 -30.01 25.16 -21.00
#